data_AF-A0A077Y008-F1
#
_entry.id   AF-A0A077Y008-F1
#
_cell.length_a   1.000
_cell.length_b   1.000
_cell.length_c   1.000
_cell.angle_alpha   90.00
_cell.angle_beta   90.00
_cell.angle_gamma   90.00
#
_symmetry.space_group_name_H-M   'P 1'
#
loop_
_entity.id
_entity.type
_entity.pdbx_description
1 polymer ?
#
loop_
_entity_poly.entity_id
_entity_poly.type
_entity_poly.pdbx_seq_one_letter_code
_entity_poly.pdbx_strand_id
1 'polypeptide(L)'
;MDAEICKNFLLVREKFPDQLNSDGKYTFKDEYFKDYCTGGCDNDFKKINAGCLYFFDAFFKDSSLFEKVAKNNINIVDYIIIWLSYMLSLMESELKESLVFFYNIYIKGGERYTNTISGINEYSSYMELISKKHDLTNVDMNKSIISELYDAFKILCEMYTEFDKN
;
A
#
# COMPACT_ATOMS: atom_id res chain seq x y z
N MET A 1 -14.87 3.69 7.65
CA MET A 1 -13.49 4.20 7.46
C MET A 1 -13.06 4.85 8.76
N ASP A 2 -11.78 4.83 9.12
CA ASP A 2 -11.26 5.48 10.34
C ASP A 2 -10.33 6.62 9.91
N ALA A 3 -10.42 7.77 10.59
CA ALA A 3 -9.67 8.95 10.21
C ALA A 3 -8.14 8.78 10.38
N GLU A 4 -7.69 7.95 11.32
CA GLU A 4 -6.28 7.62 11.52
C GLU A 4 -5.72 6.81 10.34
N ILE A 5 -6.53 5.92 9.76
CA ILE A 5 -6.18 5.21 8.53
C ILE A 5 -5.97 6.23 7.42
N CYS A 6 -6.95 7.12 7.21
CA CYS A 6 -6.89 8.10 6.14
C CYS A 6 -5.75 9.12 6.30
N LYS A 7 -5.38 9.49 7.53
CA LYS A 7 -4.20 10.34 7.79
C LYS A 7 -2.92 9.73 7.22
N ASN A 8 -2.73 8.41 7.35
CA ASN A 8 -1.59 7.72 6.76
C ASN A 8 -1.61 7.74 5.22
N PHE A 9 -2.77 7.52 4.60
CA PHE A 9 -2.88 7.58 3.13
C PHE A 9 -2.67 9.00 2.58
N LEU A 10 -3.19 10.02 3.26
CA LEU A 10 -2.95 11.43 2.88
C LEU A 10 -1.48 11.81 3.01
N LEU A 11 -0.84 11.41 4.10
CA LEU A 11 0.59 11.59 4.32
C LEU A 11 1.40 10.93 3.19
N VAL A 12 1.11 9.66 2.86
CA VAL A 12 1.78 8.99 1.74
C VAL A 12 1.53 9.74 0.44
N ARG A 13 0.30 10.19 0.14
CA ARG A 13 0.01 11.01 -1.05
C ARG A 13 0.83 12.31 -1.08
N GLU A 14 1.06 12.96 0.05
CA GLU A 14 1.84 14.21 0.13
C GLU A 14 3.36 13.98 -0.09
N LYS A 15 3.87 12.82 0.31
CA LYS A 15 5.30 12.46 0.18
C LYS A 15 5.60 11.66 -1.09
N PHE A 16 4.60 10.97 -1.60
CA PHE A 16 4.62 10.17 -2.81
C PHE A 16 3.28 10.38 -3.56
N PRO A 17 3.17 11.48 -4.32
CA PRO A 17 1.98 11.80 -5.08
C PRO A 17 1.53 10.66 -5.97
N ASP A 18 0.20 10.48 -6.01
CA ASP A 18 -0.50 9.47 -6.78
C ASP A 18 -0.75 9.93 -8.23
N GLN A 19 0.20 10.69 -8.77
CA GLN A 19 0.21 11.23 -10.12
C GLN A 19 1.64 11.31 -10.64
N LEU A 20 1.82 11.10 -11.95
CA LEU A 20 3.09 11.31 -12.62
C LEU A 20 3.30 12.81 -12.88
N ASN A 21 4.56 13.25 -12.83
CA ASN A 21 4.94 14.61 -13.20
C ASN A 21 4.88 14.82 -14.73
N SER A 22 5.23 16.03 -15.19
CA SER A 22 5.23 16.37 -16.62
C SER A 22 6.12 15.48 -17.49
N ASP A 23 7.12 14.83 -16.89
CA ASP A 23 8.06 13.94 -17.57
C ASP A 23 7.60 12.47 -17.52
N GLY A 24 6.38 12.21 -17.04
CA GLY A 24 5.84 10.85 -16.88
C GLY A 24 6.49 10.06 -15.74
N LYS A 25 7.08 10.73 -14.75
CA LYS A 25 7.81 10.08 -13.63
C LYS A 25 7.13 10.33 -12.29
N TYR A 26 7.28 9.38 -11.38
CA TYR A 26 6.87 9.58 -9.99
C TYR A 26 7.71 10.63 -9.28
N THR A 27 7.03 11.53 -8.59
CA THR A 27 7.63 12.35 -7.54
C THR A 27 7.70 11.54 -6.26
N PHE A 28 8.85 11.47 -5.61
CA PHE A 28 9.05 10.65 -4.42
C PHE A 28 10.01 11.35 -3.47
N LYS A 29 9.61 11.53 -2.20
CA LYS A 29 10.45 12.12 -1.16
C LYS A 29 11.19 11.03 -0.41
N ASP A 30 12.36 10.65 -0.93
CA ASP A 30 13.20 9.55 -0.43
C ASP A 30 13.42 9.61 1.09
N GLU A 31 13.61 10.80 1.66
CA GLU A 31 13.88 10.98 3.09
C GLU A 31 12.82 10.35 4.01
N TYR A 32 11.54 10.39 3.59
CA TYR A 32 10.42 9.89 4.39
C TYR A 32 10.34 8.36 4.34
N PHE A 33 10.69 7.78 3.19
CA PHE A 33 10.57 6.34 2.93
C PHE A 33 11.90 5.59 3.01
N LYS A 34 12.98 6.28 3.38
CA LYS A 34 14.35 5.75 3.38
C LYS A 34 14.47 4.43 4.12
N ASP A 35 13.81 4.34 5.27
CA ASP A 35 13.83 3.14 6.09
C ASP A 35 13.10 1.96 5.47
N TYR A 36 12.24 2.19 4.46
CA TYR A 36 11.44 1.17 3.75
C TYR A 36 12.00 0.83 2.36
N CYS A 37 13.03 1.53 1.90
CA CYS A 37 13.72 1.25 0.64
C CYS A 37 14.53 -0.05 0.74
N THR A 38 14.25 -1.03 -0.13
CA THR A 38 15.04 -2.27 -0.22
C THR A 38 16.08 -2.16 -1.33
N GLY A 39 17.36 -2.03 -0.95
CA GLY A 39 18.43 -1.80 -1.93
C GLY A 39 18.29 -0.46 -2.66
N GLY A 40 17.86 0.57 -1.92
CA GLY A 40 17.57 1.91 -2.44
C GLY A 40 16.12 2.08 -2.92
N CYS A 41 15.81 3.27 -3.43
CA CYS A 41 14.54 3.63 -4.07
C CYS A 41 14.80 4.21 -5.47
N ASP A 42 15.71 3.57 -6.21
CA ASP A 42 16.26 4.05 -7.48
C ASP A 42 15.34 3.85 -8.71
N ASN A 43 14.28 3.06 -8.58
CA ASN A 43 13.30 2.82 -9.63
C ASN A 43 11.88 2.79 -9.06
N ASP A 44 10.91 2.90 -9.95
CA ASP A 44 9.51 3.11 -9.57
C ASP A 44 8.90 1.94 -8.80
N PHE A 45 9.23 0.69 -9.16
CA PHE A 45 8.81 -0.46 -8.37
C PHE A 45 9.38 -0.42 -6.94
N LYS A 46 10.65 -0.02 -6.77
CA LYS A 46 11.24 0.12 -5.42
C LYS A 46 10.60 1.24 -4.61
N LYS A 47 10.24 2.37 -5.25
CA LYS A 47 9.52 3.48 -4.58
C LYS A 47 8.12 3.04 -4.15
N ILE A 48 7.37 2.40 -5.05
CA ILE A 48 6.05 1.79 -4.77
C ILE A 48 6.17 0.77 -3.65
N ASN A 49 7.21 -0.06 -3.67
CA ASN A 49 7.47 -1.01 -2.62
C ASN A 49 7.72 -0.36 -1.26
N ALA A 50 8.49 0.73 -1.21
CA ALA A 50 8.75 1.46 0.02
C ALA A 50 7.48 2.09 0.60
N GLY A 51 6.62 2.67 -0.24
CA GLY A 51 5.31 3.18 0.19
C GLY A 51 4.37 2.07 0.67
N CYS A 52 4.36 0.92 -0.02
CA CYS A 52 3.56 -0.25 0.37
C CYS A 52 4.02 -0.81 1.73
N LEU A 53 5.33 -0.99 1.91
CA LEU A 53 5.92 -1.42 3.18
C LEU A 53 5.61 -0.45 4.32
N TYR A 54 5.67 0.86 4.06
CA TYR A 54 5.29 1.87 5.05
C TYR A 54 3.88 1.61 5.59
N PHE A 55 2.89 1.35 4.71
CA PHE A 55 1.54 1.06 5.18
C PHE A 55 1.45 -0.20 6.02
N PHE A 56 2.12 -1.28 5.60
CA PHE A 56 2.11 -2.52 6.38
C PHE A 56 2.75 -2.33 7.75
N ASP A 57 3.87 -1.61 7.83
CA ASP A 57 4.48 -1.28 9.13
C ASP A 57 3.59 -0.36 9.97
N ALA A 58 2.98 0.66 9.38
CA ALA A 58 2.13 1.62 10.10
C ALA A 58 0.92 0.95 10.76
N PHE A 59 0.39 -0.11 10.16
CA PHE A 59 -0.84 -0.76 10.63
C PHE A 59 -0.64 -2.15 11.25
N PHE A 60 0.46 -2.85 10.93
CA PHE A 60 0.61 -4.28 11.23
C PHE A 60 1.99 -4.67 11.78
N LYS A 61 2.87 -3.72 12.10
CA LYS A 61 4.25 -4.02 12.57
C LYS A 61 4.34 -4.85 13.84
N ASP A 62 3.35 -4.74 14.72
CA ASP A 62 3.28 -5.51 15.94
C ASP A 62 1.83 -5.79 16.36
N SER A 63 1.69 -6.62 17.39
CA SER A 63 0.40 -7.03 17.91
C SER A 63 -0.43 -5.88 18.48
N SER A 64 0.19 -4.81 18.98
CA SER A 64 -0.54 -3.66 19.53
C SER A 64 -1.20 -2.86 18.41
N LEU A 65 -0.45 -2.57 17.35
CA LEU A 65 -0.98 -1.92 16.15
C LEU A 65 -2.06 -2.80 15.50
N PHE A 66 -1.78 -4.10 15.36
CA PHE A 66 -2.75 -5.03 14.81
C PHE A 66 -4.04 -5.07 15.64
N GLU A 67 -3.99 -5.13 16.96
CA GLU A 67 -5.21 -5.12 17.79
C GLU A 67 -6.01 -3.82 17.65
N LYS A 68 -5.32 -2.66 17.64
CA LYS A 68 -5.95 -1.35 17.45
C LYS A 68 -6.66 -1.28 16.10
N VAL A 69 -6.03 -1.84 15.08
CA VAL A 69 -6.50 -1.84 13.71
C VAL A 69 -7.60 -2.88 13.46
N ALA A 70 -7.40 -4.12 13.90
CA ALA A 70 -8.31 -5.25 13.68
C ALA A 70 -9.65 -5.10 14.40
N LYS A 71 -9.67 -4.47 15.58
CA LYS A 71 -10.92 -4.14 16.29
C LYS A 71 -11.75 -3.08 15.55
N ASN A 72 -11.12 -2.22 14.74
CA ASN A 72 -11.77 -1.04 14.16
C ASN A 72 -11.97 -1.09 12.64
N ASN A 73 -11.20 -1.87 11.86
CA ASN A 73 -11.36 -1.97 10.40
C ASN A 73 -10.80 -3.27 9.81
N ILE A 74 -11.70 -4.15 9.34
CA ILE A 74 -11.35 -5.42 8.68
C ILE A 74 -10.69 -5.19 7.30
N ASN A 75 -10.87 -4.03 6.67
CA ASN A 75 -10.58 -3.83 5.24
C ASN A 75 -9.30 -3.03 4.93
N ILE A 76 -8.40 -2.79 5.89
CA ILE A 76 -7.18 -1.97 5.62
C ILE A 76 -6.27 -2.60 4.58
N VAL A 77 -6.10 -3.92 4.62
CA VAL A 77 -5.34 -4.62 3.57
C VAL A 77 -5.94 -4.33 2.20
N ASP A 78 -7.27 -4.29 2.09
CA ASP A 78 -7.94 -3.98 0.83
C ASP A 78 -7.63 -2.56 0.37
N TYR A 79 -7.63 -1.57 1.28
CA TYR A 79 -7.25 -0.19 0.95
C TYR A 79 -5.78 -0.06 0.53
N ILE A 80 -4.87 -0.80 1.18
CA ILE A 80 -3.45 -0.83 0.76
C ILE A 80 -3.32 -1.45 -0.63
N ILE A 81 -4.04 -2.53 -0.91
CA ILE A 81 -4.04 -3.18 -2.23
C ILE A 81 -4.67 -2.27 -3.29
N ILE A 82 -5.75 -1.54 -2.99
CA ILE A 82 -6.34 -0.55 -3.91
C ILE A 82 -5.31 0.54 -4.24
N TRP A 83 -4.61 1.08 -3.24
CA TRP A 83 -3.54 2.05 -3.46
C TRP A 83 -2.40 1.45 -4.29
N LEU A 84 -1.92 0.26 -3.95
CA LEU A 84 -0.83 -0.42 -4.66
C LEU A 84 -1.21 -0.63 -6.13
N SER A 85 -2.38 -1.20 -6.38
CA SER A 85 -2.90 -1.44 -7.73
C SER A 85 -3.06 -0.14 -8.51
N TYR A 86 -3.56 0.93 -7.87
CA TYR A 86 -3.67 2.23 -8.52
C TYR A 86 -2.30 2.78 -8.93
N MET A 87 -1.33 2.79 -8.01
CA MET A 87 0.03 3.25 -8.31
C MET A 87 0.62 2.41 -9.47
N LEU A 88 0.61 1.08 -9.37
CA LEU A 88 1.10 0.24 -10.46
C LEU A 88 0.37 0.49 -11.79
N SER A 89 -0.91 0.85 -11.75
CA SER A 89 -1.69 1.15 -12.95
C SER A 89 -1.23 2.42 -13.68
N LEU A 90 -0.57 3.36 -13.00
CA LEU A 90 -0.04 4.57 -13.63
C LEU A 90 1.22 4.29 -14.45
N MET A 91 1.86 3.13 -14.26
CA MET A 91 3.03 2.73 -15.04
C MET A 91 2.65 2.44 -16.50
N GLU A 92 3.65 2.46 -17.40
CA GLU A 92 3.46 2.13 -18.81
C GLU A 92 3.09 0.65 -19.03
N SER A 93 3.55 -0.25 -18.14
CA SER A 93 3.27 -1.68 -18.20
C SER A 93 1.82 -2.01 -17.84
N GLU A 94 1.32 -3.13 -18.36
CA GLU A 94 -0.01 -3.64 -18.02
C GLU A 94 -0.14 -3.87 -16.50
N LEU A 95 -1.28 -3.49 -15.93
CA LEU A 95 -1.50 -3.55 -14.47
C LEU A 95 -1.33 -4.98 -13.94
N LYS A 96 -1.89 -5.97 -14.64
CA LYS A 96 -1.78 -7.39 -14.24
C LYS A 96 -0.33 -7.86 -14.19
N GLU A 97 0.46 -7.55 -15.21
CA GLU A 97 1.87 -7.93 -15.27
C GLU A 97 2.66 -7.24 -14.16
N SER A 98 2.38 -5.95 -13.92
CA SER A 98 3.01 -5.15 -12.88
C SER A 98 2.71 -5.70 -11.48
N LEU A 99 1.47 -6.13 -11.21
CA LEU A 99 1.05 -6.76 -9.95
C LEU A 99 1.71 -8.12 -9.74
N VAL A 100 1.69 -8.99 -10.77
CA VAL A 100 2.34 -10.30 -10.72
C VAL A 100 3.84 -10.16 -10.45
N PHE A 101 4.49 -9.23 -11.15
CA PHE A 101 5.90 -8.92 -10.94
C PHE A 101 6.13 -8.41 -9.51
N PHE A 102 5.34 -7.43 -9.07
CA PHE A 102 5.49 -6.83 -7.75
C PHE A 102 5.34 -7.87 -6.63
N TYR A 103 4.32 -8.73 -6.73
CA TYR A 103 4.08 -9.79 -5.77
C TYR A 103 5.25 -10.78 -5.72
N ASN A 104 5.72 -11.27 -6.87
CA ASN A 104 6.78 -12.27 -6.90
C ASN A 104 8.13 -11.72 -6.40
N ILE A 105 8.48 -10.49 -6.79
CA ILE A 105 9.78 -9.90 -6.48
C ILE A 105 9.82 -9.32 -5.07
N TYR A 106 8.80 -8.55 -4.68
CA TYR A 106 8.84 -7.79 -3.43
C TYR A 106 8.07 -8.47 -2.30
N ILE A 107 6.83 -8.90 -2.53
CA ILE A 107 6.00 -9.46 -1.45
C ILE A 107 6.47 -10.88 -1.09
N LYS A 108 6.59 -11.76 -2.07
CA LYS A 108 7.04 -13.15 -1.88
C LYS A 108 8.56 -13.25 -1.77
N GLY A 109 9.28 -12.47 -2.57
CA GLY A 109 10.75 -12.51 -2.63
C GLY A 109 11.46 -11.59 -1.63
N GLY A 110 10.76 -10.61 -1.04
CA GLY A 110 11.37 -9.61 -0.17
C GLY A 110 11.31 -10.00 1.30
N GLU A 111 12.48 -10.07 1.94
CA GLU A 111 12.64 -10.44 3.36
C GLU A 111 11.71 -9.63 4.29
N ARG A 112 11.50 -8.35 4.00
CA ARG A 112 10.65 -7.50 4.85
C ARG A 112 9.18 -7.89 4.89
N TYR A 113 8.68 -8.54 3.85
CA TYR A 113 7.31 -9.05 3.82
C TYR A 113 7.21 -10.48 4.36
N THR A 114 8.28 -11.26 4.26
CA THR A 114 8.30 -12.67 4.67
C THR A 114 8.79 -12.89 6.10
N ASN A 115 9.46 -11.89 6.69
CA ASN A 115 9.90 -11.92 8.08
C ASN A 115 8.74 -12.15 9.04
N THR A 116 9.00 -12.94 10.08
CA THR A 116 8.01 -13.25 11.10
C THR A 116 7.67 -12.01 11.92
N ILE A 117 6.38 -11.72 12.05
CA ILE A 117 5.83 -10.69 12.94
C ILE A 117 5.46 -11.37 14.25
N SER A 118 6.10 -10.97 15.34
CA SER A 118 5.84 -11.57 16.65
C SER A 118 4.53 -11.10 17.26
N GLY A 119 3.81 -12.00 17.93
CA GLY A 119 2.65 -11.66 18.76
C GLY A 119 1.31 -11.61 18.03
N ILE A 120 1.26 -12.07 16.77
CA ILE A 120 0.03 -12.19 15.98
C ILE A 120 -0.18 -13.66 15.63
N ASN A 121 -1.38 -14.20 15.88
CA ASN A 121 -1.66 -15.62 15.69
C ASN A 121 -2.28 -15.93 14.31
N GLU A 122 -2.98 -14.95 13.73
CA GLU A 122 -3.77 -15.11 12.51
C GLU A 122 -2.91 -15.16 11.24
N TYR A 123 -1.71 -14.58 11.28
CA TYR A 123 -0.72 -14.60 10.21
C TYR A 123 0.68 -14.41 10.81
N SER A 124 1.68 -15.02 10.19
CA SER A 124 3.05 -14.95 10.63
C SER A 124 3.86 -13.83 9.97
N SER A 125 3.40 -13.26 8.85
CA SER A 125 4.14 -12.26 8.08
C SER A 125 3.20 -11.38 7.23
N TYR A 126 3.68 -10.25 6.71
CA TYR A 126 2.88 -9.42 5.79
C TYR A 126 2.51 -10.17 4.51
N MET A 127 3.44 -10.97 3.98
CA MET A 127 3.18 -11.82 2.82
C MET A 127 2.01 -12.76 3.10
N GLU A 128 2.00 -13.45 4.25
CA GLU A 128 0.91 -14.37 4.58
C GLU A 128 -0.42 -13.63 4.76
N LEU A 129 -0.41 -12.47 5.41
CA LEU A 129 -1.58 -11.61 5.54
C LEU A 129 -2.17 -11.23 4.18
N ILE A 130 -1.32 -10.79 3.25
CA ILE A 130 -1.73 -10.41 1.89
C ILE A 130 -2.29 -11.62 1.15
N SER A 131 -1.54 -12.72 1.08
CA SER A 131 -1.93 -13.92 0.32
C SER A 131 -3.20 -14.59 0.85
N LYS A 132 -3.51 -14.45 2.15
CA LYS A 132 -4.77 -14.92 2.72
C LYS A 132 -5.99 -14.11 2.26
N LYS A 133 -5.79 -12.82 1.96
CA LYS A 133 -6.89 -11.92 1.57
C LYS A 133 -7.02 -11.74 0.06
N HIS A 134 -5.89 -11.69 -0.65
CA HIS A 134 -5.84 -11.36 -2.07
C HIS A 134 -4.86 -12.27 -2.79
N ASP A 135 -5.28 -12.82 -3.93
CA ASP A 135 -4.39 -13.46 -4.89
C ASP A 135 -3.95 -12.44 -5.96
N LEU A 136 -2.91 -11.66 -5.66
CA LEU A 136 -2.41 -10.64 -6.58
C LEU A 136 -1.86 -11.20 -7.90
N THR A 137 -1.72 -12.53 -8.04
CA THR A 137 -1.23 -13.17 -9.26
C THR A 137 -2.34 -13.59 -10.22
N ASN A 138 -3.57 -13.74 -9.71
CA ASN A 138 -4.71 -14.24 -10.47
C ASN A 138 -5.89 -13.26 -10.51
N VAL A 139 -5.78 -12.09 -9.86
CA VAL A 139 -6.83 -11.08 -9.93
C VAL A 139 -6.88 -10.46 -11.33
N ASP A 140 -8.05 -10.54 -11.95
CA ASP A 140 -8.36 -9.82 -13.19
C ASP A 140 -8.77 -8.37 -12.83
N MET A 141 -7.76 -7.55 -12.54
CA MET A 141 -7.95 -6.16 -12.11
C MET A 141 -7.98 -5.24 -13.34
N ASN A 142 -9.17 -4.77 -13.69
CA ASN A 142 -9.33 -3.77 -14.74
C ASN A 142 -8.83 -2.40 -14.24
N LYS A 143 -7.90 -1.78 -14.98
CA LYS A 143 -7.31 -0.48 -14.66
C LYS A 143 -8.34 0.65 -14.48
N SER A 144 -9.41 0.68 -15.29
CA SER A 144 -10.48 1.69 -15.16
C SER A 144 -11.22 1.54 -13.84
N ILE A 145 -11.57 0.30 -13.48
CA ILE A 145 -12.26 0.00 -12.22
C ILE A 145 -11.38 0.38 -11.02
N ILE A 146 -10.07 0.08 -11.09
CA ILE A 146 -9.12 0.46 -10.04
C ILE A 146 -8.99 1.98 -9.92
N SER A 147 -8.96 2.72 -11.04
CA SER A 147 -8.96 4.18 -11.00
C SER A 147 -10.21 4.73 -10.31
N GLU A 148 -11.40 4.26 -10.69
CA GLU A 148 -12.67 4.69 -10.09
C GLU A 148 -12.75 4.35 -8.60
N LEU A 149 -12.33 3.15 -8.22
CA LEU A 149 -12.32 2.70 -6.83
C LEU A 149 -11.34 3.50 -5.99
N TYR A 150 -10.16 3.81 -6.54
CA TYR A 150 -9.18 4.65 -5.86
C TYR A 150 -9.71 6.08 -5.71
N ASP A 151 -10.29 6.68 -6.75
CA ASP A 151 -10.91 8.01 -6.66
C ASP A 151 -12.01 8.07 -5.59
N ALA A 152 -12.89 7.07 -5.53
CA ALA A 152 -13.89 6.95 -4.48
C ALA A 152 -13.24 6.82 -3.08
N PHE A 153 -12.16 6.05 -2.96
CA PHE A 153 -11.39 5.92 -1.73
C PHE A 153 -10.75 7.25 -1.30
N LYS A 154 -10.23 8.05 -2.24
CA LYS A 154 -9.68 9.38 -1.93
C LYS A 154 -10.74 10.30 -1.32
N ILE A 155 -11.91 10.39 -1.95
CA ILE A 155 -13.04 11.18 -1.47
C ILE A 155 -13.47 10.72 -0.08
N LEU A 156 -13.56 9.40 0.12
CA LEU A 156 -13.88 8.83 1.43
C LEU A 156 -12.88 9.28 2.49
N CYS A 157 -11.58 9.29 2.18
CA CYS A 157 -10.58 9.75 3.13
C CYS A 157 -10.58 11.25 3.39
N GLU A 158 -10.84 12.06 2.37
CA GLU A 158 -11.00 13.51 2.52
C GLU A 158 -12.18 13.83 3.46
N MET A 159 -13.33 13.18 3.28
CA MET A 159 -14.47 13.34 4.18
C MET A 159 -14.10 13.04 5.63
N TYR A 160 -13.53 11.87 5.92
CA TYR A 160 -13.23 11.47 7.31
C TYR A 160 -12.15 12.33 7.97
N THR A 161 -11.25 12.93 7.19
CA THR A 161 -10.18 13.79 7.74
C THR A 161 -10.58 15.25 7.86
N GLU A 162 -11.58 15.71 7.08
CA GLU A 162 -12.23 17.01 7.28
C GLU A 162 -13.16 16.99 8.50
N PHE A 163 -13.91 15.91 8.73
CA PHE A 163 -14.76 15.77 9.92
C PHE A 163 -13.95 15.72 11.22
N ASP A 164 -12.74 15.15 11.19
CA ASP A 164 -11.82 15.07 12.33
C ASP A 164 -11.15 16.41 12.71
N LYS A 165 -11.24 17.44 11.84
CA LYS A 165 -10.69 18.78 12.10
C LYS A 165 -11.68 19.71 12.85
N ASN A 166 -12.92 19.26 13.06
CA ASN A 166 -13.98 19.98 13.78
C ASN A 166 -14.28 19.31 15.13
#